data_AF-A0A822BC23-F1
#
_entry.id   AF-A0A822BC23-F1
#
_cell.length_a   1.000
_cell.length_b   1.000
_cell.length_c   1.000
_cell.angle_alpha   90.00
_cell.angle_beta   90.00
_cell.angle_gamma   90.00
#
_symmetry.space_group_name_H-M   'P 1'
#
loop_
_entity.id
_entity.type
_entity.pdbx_description
1 polymer ?
#
loop_
_entity_poly.entity_id
_entity_poly.type
_entity_poly.pdbx_seq_one_letter_code
_entity_poly.pdbx_strand_id
1 'polypeptide(L)'
;FFIQTPFVTHLILFSLFGSKNKIRRAYLAYSERILNNFNLKSKFQLTSIQEELQQKKISEYVPICDPICPSQQKTNPSSHGFTGEWIVILNRAGVGRRELINANELVNGLLKAFPDHSNPYLRVWPKQFNFHNKLYEAARMARSIRLLIGVHGAGLSNTIFMRPGAILYEINSYGCRHLSFNFRRWAEVFNLQHALWILSQDDDGSTDNICNRESSTRLNVNDIVNEKV
;
A
#
# COMPACT_ATOMS: atom_id res chain seq x y z
N PHE A 1 -4.38 -34.55 0.48
CA PHE A 1 -5.12 -33.59 -0.35
C PHE A 1 -4.49 -32.21 -0.18
N PHE A 2 -3.62 -31.82 -1.13
CA PHE A 2 -3.02 -30.49 -1.19
C PHE A 2 -4.02 -29.54 -1.85
N ILE A 3 -4.52 -28.55 -1.11
CA ILE A 3 -5.25 -27.42 -1.69
C ILE A 3 -4.24 -26.29 -1.85
N GLN A 4 -3.85 -26.06 -3.10
CA GLN A 4 -2.92 -25.02 -3.53
C GLN A 4 -3.71 -23.71 -3.63
N THR A 5 -3.61 -22.84 -2.63
CA THR A 5 -4.25 -21.51 -2.66
C THR A 5 -3.54 -20.60 -3.67
N PRO A 6 -4.24 -19.90 -4.58
CA PRO A 6 -3.63 -19.22 -5.71
C PRO A 6 -2.81 -17.96 -5.36
N PHE A 7 -2.89 -17.45 -4.13
CA PHE A 7 -2.19 -16.21 -3.77
C PHE A 7 -0.66 -16.35 -3.65
N VAL A 8 -0.15 -17.53 -3.28
CA VAL A 8 1.31 -17.76 -3.17
C VAL A 8 1.94 -17.93 -4.55
N THR A 9 1.18 -18.39 -5.55
CA THR A 9 1.63 -18.53 -6.94
C THR A 9 1.75 -17.17 -7.66
N HIS A 10 1.12 -16.11 -7.16
CA HIS A 10 1.06 -14.82 -7.84
C HIS A 10 2.26 -13.91 -7.52
N LEU A 11 2.98 -14.16 -6.43
CA LEU A 11 4.28 -13.51 -6.18
C LEU A 11 5.40 -14.10 -7.05
N ILE A 12 5.26 -15.36 -7.51
CA ILE A 12 6.20 -16.04 -8.41
C ILE A 12 6.10 -15.50 -9.85
N LEU A 13 4.95 -14.93 -10.24
CA LEU A 13 4.82 -14.23 -11.53
C LEU A 13 5.72 -12.99 -11.62
N PHE A 14 6.13 -12.38 -10.49
CA PHE A 14 7.05 -11.23 -10.52
C PHE A 14 8.50 -11.60 -10.85
N SER A 15 8.93 -12.85 -10.61
CA SER A 15 10.28 -13.33 -10.91
C SER A 15 10.45 -13.94 -12.31
N LEU A 16 9.35 -14.22 -13.02
CA LEU A 16 9.38 -14.94 -14.31
C LEU A 16 9.40 -14.03 -15.56
N PHE A 17 9.17 -12.73 -15.42
CA PHE A 17 9.12 -11.80 -16.57
C PHE A 17 10.41 -10.99 -16.70
N GLY A 18 11.40 -11.54 -17.39
CA GLY A 18 12.74 -10.95 -17.62
C GLY A 18 12.81 -9.66 -18.47
N SER A 19 11.70 -8.93 -18.65
CA SER A 19 11.69 -7.67 -19.41
C SER A 19 10.81 -6.64 -18.70
N LYS A 20 11.37 -5.43 -18.47
CA LYS A 20 10.67 -4.28 -17.85
C LYS A 20 9.31 -3.99 -18.51
N ASN A 21 9.17 -4.26 -19.81
CA ASN A 21 7.92 -4.06 -20.56
C ASN A 21 6.84 -5.10 -20.23
N LYS A 22 7.21 -6.35 -19.93
CA LYS A 22 6.23 -7.41 -19.59
C LYS A 22 5.62 -7.16 -18.20
N ILE A 23 6.43 -6.73 -17.23
CA ILE A 23 5.97 -6.37 -15.88
C ILE A 23 4.99 -5.19 -15.94
N ARG A 24 5.34 -4.15 -16.71
CA ARG A 24 4.45 -2.99 -16.92
C ARG A 24 3.10 -3.40 -17.52
N ARG A 25 3.10 -4.29 -18.52
CA ARG A 25 1.87 -4.79 -19.17
C ARG A 25 0.98 -5.59 -18.22
N ALA A 26 1.58 -6.50 -17.43
CA ALA A 26 0.84 -7.30 -16.44
C ALA A 26 0.23 -6.42 -15.35
N TYR A 27 0.98 -5.42 -14.88
CA TYR A 27 0.51 -4.46 -13.88
C TYR A 27 -0.64 -3.59 -14.39
N LEU A 28 -0.56 -3.10 -15.62
CA LEU A 28 -1.64 -2.35 -16.27
C LEU A 28 -2.88 -3.23 -16.42
N ALA A 29 -2.75 -4.44 -16.97
CA ALA A 29 -3.88 -5.36 -17.13
C ALA A 29 -4.56 -5.68 -15.78
N TYR A 30 -3.77 -5.83 -14.72
CA TYR A 30 -4.29 -6.09 -13.37
C TYR A 30 -4.99 -4.86 -12.76
N SER A 31 -4.40 -3.67 -12.90
CA SER A 31 -5.01 -2.42 -12.44
C SER A 31 -6.34 -2.16 -13.15
N GLU A 32 -6.40 -2.45 -14.45
CA GLU A 32 -7.61 -2.31 -15.28
C GLU A 32 -8.70 -3.32 -14.90
N ARG A 33 -8.31 -4.56 -14.60
CA ARG A 33 -9.24 -5.56 -14.05
C ARG A 33 -9.85 -5.10 -12.73
N ILE A 34 -9.05 -4.50 -11.84
CA ILE A 34 -9.56 -3.92 -10.59
C ILE A 34 -10.56 -2.80 -10.88
N LEU A 35 -10.20 -1.84 -11.74
CA LEU A 35 -11.09 -0.74 -12.14
C LEU A 35 -12.43 -1.25 -12.68
N ASN A 36 -12.40 -2.23 -13.58
CA ASN A 36 -13.60 -2.83 -14.17
C ASN A 36 -14.48 -3.51 -13.12
N ASN A 37 -13.89 -4.26 -12.19
CA ASN A 37 -14.62 -4.92 -11.10
C ASN A 37 -15.32 -3.93 -10.16
N PHE A 38 -14.84 -2.69 -10.07
CA PHE A 38 -15.45 -1.63 -9.26
C PHE A 38 -16.28 -0.62 -10.08
N ASN A 39 -16.53 -0.90 -11.37
CA ASN A 39 -17.23 -0.01 -12.29
C ASN A 39 -16.63 1.40 -12.37
N LEU A 40 -15.30 1.50 -12.23
CA LEU A 40 -14.55 2.76 -12.29
C LEU A 40 -14.07 3.02 -13.71
N LYS A 41 -14.21 4.27 -14.18
CA LYS A 41 -13.83 4.66 -15.55
C LYS A 41 -12.30 4.61 -15.72
N SER A 42 -11.84 3.70 -16.58
CA SER A 42 -10.44 3.67 -17.01
C SER A 42 -10.09 4.92 -17.82
N LYS A 43 -8.86 5.44 -17.64
CA LYS A 43 -8.27 6.47 -18.51
C LYS A 43 -7.25 5.91 -19.49
N PHE A 44 -7.08 4.58 -19.54
CA PHE A 44 -6.11 3.93 -20.40
C PHE A 44 -6.79 3.39 -21.65
N GLN A 45 -6.20 3.63 -22.82
CA GLN A 45 -6.54 2.87 -24.02
C GLN A 45 -5.84 1.52 -23.90
N LEU A 46 -6.63 0.45 -23.77
CA LEU A 46 -6.12 -0.91 -23.76
C LEU A 46 -5.59 -1.28 -25.14
N THR A 47 -4.50 -2.02 -25.18
CA THR A 47 -4.10 -2.75 -26.40
C THR A 47 -5.00 -3.97 -26.56
N SER A 48 -5.18 -4.46 -27.79
CA SER A 48 -5.99 -5.65 -28.09
C SER A 48 -5.65 -6.88 -27.23
N ILE A 49 -4.36 -7.06 -26.91
CA ILE A 49 -3.88 -8.14 -26.02
C ILE A 49 -4.37 -7.95 -24.57
N GLN A 50 -4.47 -6.71 -24.09
CA GLN A 50 -4.95 -6.43 -22.73
C GLN A 50 -6.48 -6.61 -22.63
N GLU A 51 -7.21 -6.29 -23.69
CA GLU A 51 -8.65 -6.56 -23.80
C GLU A 51 -8.91 -8.09 -23.78
N GLU A 52 -8.13 -8.87 -24.53
CA GLU A 52 -8.22 -10.34 -24.53
C GLU A 52 -7.96 -10.94 -23.13
N LEU A 53 -6.96 -10.42 -22.41
CA LEU A 53 -6.65 -10.86 -21.04
C LEU A 53 -7.75 -10.51 -20.03
N GLN A 54 -8.51 -9.42 -20.24
CA GLN A 54 -9.68 -9.10 -19.42
C GLN A 54 -10.88 -10.00 -19.74
N GLN A 55 -11.07 -10.37 -21.01
CA GLN A 55 -12.18 -11.21 -21.43
C GLN A 55 -12.02 -12.67 -21.01
N LYS A 56 -10.80 -13.11 -20.68
CA LYS A 56 -10.54 -14.42 -20.09
C LYS A 56 -11.11 -14.51 -18.68
N LYS A 57 -12.43 -14.77 -18.58
CA LYS A 57 -13.19 -14.99 -17.35
C LYS A 57 -12.51 -16.06 -16.49
N ILE A 58 -11.88 -15.64 -15.40
CA ILE A 58 -11.68 -16.48 -14.22
C ILE A 58 -12.86 -16.13 -13.31
N SER A 59 -13.92 -16.93 -13.39
CA SER A 59 -15.15 -16.72 -12.62
C SER A 59 -14.92 -17.10 -11.16
N GLU A 60 -14.24 -16.24 -10.41
CA GLU A 60 -14.36 -16.22 -8.95
C GLU A 60 -15.14 -14.97 -8.58
N TYR A 61 -16.43 -15.19 -8.34
CA TYR A 61 -17.34 -14.19 -7.80
C TYR A 61 -16.92 -13.91 -6.35
N VAL A 62 -16.38 -12.72 -6.08
CA VAL A 62 -16.20 -12.23 -4.71
C VAL A 62 -17.54 -11.63 -4.31
N PRO A 63 -18.30 -12.24 -3.38
CA PRO A 63 -19.58 -11.69 -2.97
C PRO A 63 -19.35 -10.31 -2.36
N ILE A 64 -19.91 -9.28 -3.02
CA ILE A 64 -20.15 -7.99 -2.40
C ILE A 64 -21.27 -8.26 -1.40
N CYS A 65 -21.01 -8.11 -0.10
CA CYS A 65 -22.04 -8.34 0.91
C CYS A 65 -23.28 -7.49 0.59
N ASP A 66 -24.42 -8.16 0.39
CA ASP A 66 -25.75 -7.55 0.36
C ASP A 66 -26.03 -6.79 1.68
N PRO A 67 -26.95 -5.80 1.70
CA PRO A 67 -27.26 -5.00 2.88
C PRO A 67 -27.93 -5.79 4.03
N ILE A 68 -28.12 -7.11 3.87
CA ILE A 68 -28.66 -8.01 4.89
C ILE A 68 -27.53 -8.92 5.40
N CYS A 69 -26.56 -8.34 6.11
CA CYS A 69 -25.70 -9.14 6.97
C CYS A 69 -26.49 -9.47 8.25
N PRO A 70 -26.80 -10.75 8.55
CA PRO A 70 -27.59 -11.09 9.72
C PRO A 70 -26.86 -10.62 10.98
N SER A 71 -27.53 -9.71 11.70
CA SER A 71 -27.04 -9.04 12.90
C SER A 71 -27.07 -9.95 14.13
N GLN A 72 -26.45 -11.13 14.09
CA GLN A 72 -26.41 -12.01 15.26
C GLN A 72 -25.10 -12.79 15.37
N GLN A 73 -24.06 -12.12 15.84
CA GLN A 73 -23.07 -12.77 16.70
C GLN A 73 -22.92 -11.92 17.96
N LYS A 74 -23.27 -12.50 19.11
CA LYS A 74 -22.93 -11.96 20.43
C LYS A 74 -21.39 -11.91 20.50
N THR A 75 -20.83 -10.72 20.35
CA THR A 75 -19.39 -10.51 20.43
C THR A 75 -18.96 -10.50 21.90
N ASN A 76 -18.09 -11.44 22.29
CA ASN A 76 -17.22 -11.23 23.42
C ASN A 76 -16.46 -9.91 23.23
N PRO A 77 -16.38 -9.01 24.24
CA PRO A 77 -15.81 -7.67 24.09
C PRO A 77 -14.28 -7.62 23.93
N SER A 78 -13.61 -8.70 23.53
CA SER A 78 -12.16 -8.71 23.29
C SER A 78 -11.74 -8.43 21.84
N SER A 79 -12.68 -8.28 20.90
CA SER A 79 -12.37 -7.79 19.55
C SER A 79 -12.35 -6.27 19.55
N HIS A 80 -11.24 -5.65 19.94
CA HIS A 80 -11.04 -4.22 19.70
C HIS A 80 -11.23 -3.94 18.20
N GLY A 81 -12.39 -3.39 17.85
CA GLY A 81 -12.71 -3.04 16.48
C GLY A 81 -11.65 -2.08 15.95
N PHE A 82 -11.33 -2.18 14.66
CA PHE A 82 -10.56 -1.16 13.93
C PHE A 82 -11.40 0.13 13.77
N THR A 83 -11.87 0.66 14.89
CA THR A 83 -12.62 1.91 15.00
C THR A 83 -11.61 3.03 15.24
N GLY A 84 -11.59 4.02 14.35
CA GLY A 84 -10.68 5.15 14.44
C GLY A 84 -9.87 5.44 13.19
N GLU A 85 -8.84 6.26 13.36
CA GLU A 85 -8.02 6.85 12.32
C GLU A 85 -6.55 6.56 12.55
N TRP A 86 -6.06 5.51 11.91
CA TRP A 86 -4.73 5.00 12.19
C TRP A 86 -3.67 5.72 11.37
N ILE A 87 -2.53 5.99 12.01
CA ILE A 87 -1.26 6.23 11.33
C ILE A 87 -0.50 4.90 11.33
N VAL A 88 -0.23 4.35 10.15
CA VAL A 88 0.46 3.08 10.03
C VAL A 88 1.82 3.31 9.38
N ILE A 89 2.86 2.82 10.05
CA ILE A 89 4.21 2.78 9.50
C ILE A 89 4.46 1.36 9.02
N LEU A 90 4.50 1.20 7.70
CA LEU A 90 4.80 -0.06 7.06
C LEU A 90 6.31 -0.23 6.96
N ASN A 91 6.86 -1.01 7.91
CA ASN A 91 8.26 -1.38 7.88
C ASN A 91 8.44 -2.85 7.49
N ARG A 92 9.34 -3.11 6.54
CA ARG A 92 9.71 -4.46 6.12
C ARG A 92 10.84 -5.00 7.01
N ALA A 93 10.51 -5.36 8.24
CA ALA A 93 11.46 -5.99 9.15
C ALA A 93 12.09 -7.27 8.57
N GLY A 94 13.40 -7.44 8.79
CA GLY A 94 14.08 -8.75 8.74
C GLY A 94 14.75 -9.15 7.41
N VAL A 95 14.86 -8.24 6.44
CA VAL A 95 15.52 -8.53 5.14
C VAL A 95 16.65 -7.57 4.77
N GLY A 96 16.92 -6.55 5.60
CA GLY A 96 18.04 -5.60 5.40
C GLY A 96 17.94 -4.76 4.12
N ARG A 97 16.78 -4.76 3.46
CA ARG A 97 16.55 -4.15 2.15
C ARG A 97 15.23 -3.39 2.19
N ARG A 98 15.25 -2.10 1.81
CA ARG A 98 14.07 -1.22 1.80
C ARG A 98 13.40 -1.15 3.18
N GLU A 99 14.23 -0.99 4.20
CA GLU A 99 13.84 -0.94 5.60
C GLU A 99 13.92 0.50 6.12
N LEU A 100 12.93 0.88 6.94
CA LEU A 100 13.00 2.06 7.77
C LEU A 100 13.76 1.70 9.05
N ILE A 101 15.05 1.99 9.06
CA ILE A 101 15.95 1.61 10.17
C ILE A 101 15.57 2.31 11.48
N ASN A 102 14.82 3.41 11.41
CA ASN A 102 14.35 4.18 12.56
C ASN A 102 12.83 4.14 12.73
N ALA A 103 12.16 3.08 12.28
CA ALA A 103 10.69 2.98 12.36
C ALA A 103 10.16 3.23 13.79
N ASN A 104 10.80 2.69 14.82
CA ASN A 104 10.40 2.90 16.22
C ASN A 104 10.57 4.36 16.68
N GLU A 105 11.67 5.01 16.30
CA GLU A 105 11.89 6.43 16.59
C GLU A 105 10.82 7.29 15.88
N LEU A 106 10.47 6.94 14.65
CA LEU A 106 9.43 7.61 13.88
C LEU A 106 8.06 7.45 14.53
N VAL A 107 7.70 6.25 15.00
CA VAL A 107 6.48 6.02 15.79
C VAL A 107 6.45 6.95 17.00
N ASN A 108 7.53 6.95 17.79
CA ASN A 108 7.61 7.74 19.02
C ASN A 108 7.55 9.25 18.75
N GLY A 109 8.21 9.72 17.69
CA GLY A 109 8.16 11.13 17.31
C GLY A 109 6.79 11.56 16.83
N LEU A 110 6.09 10.72 16.04
CA LEU A 110 4.72 11.00 15.63
C LEU A 110 3.76 11.02 16.84
N LEU A 111 3.91 10.07 17.78
CA LEU A 111 3.13 10.10 19.03
C LEU A 111 3.36 11.40 19.81
N LYS A 112 4.62 11.87 19.90
CA LYS A 112 4.94 13.15 20.56
C LYS A 112 4.39 14.36 19.82
N ALA A 113 4.43 14.36 18.48
CA ALA A 113 3.95 15.45 17.65
C ALA A 113 2.42 15.56 17.63
N PHE A 114 1.72 14.45 17.87
CA PHE A 114 0.27 14.38 17.99
C PHE A 114 -0.14 13.91 19.40
N PRO A 115 0.06 14.75 20.44
CA PRO A 115 -0.04 14.36 21.85
C PRO A 115 -1.49 14.16 22.34
N ASP A 116 -2.49 14.49 21.54
CA ASP A 116 -3.89 14.20 21.85
C ASP A 116 -4.16 12.68 21.72
N HIS A 117 -3.66 11.95 22.70
CA HIS A 117 -3.93 10.53 22.91
C HIS A 117 -5.31 10.29 23.54
N SER A 118 -6.01 11.36 23.95
CA SER A 118 -7.39 11.28 24.42
C SER A 118 -8.35 11.01 23.26
N ASN A 119 -7.94 11.33 22.04
CA ASN A 119 -8.57 10.83 20.83
C ASN A 119 -8.31 9.31 20.69
N PRO A 120 -9.29 8.44 20.99
CA PRO A 120 -9.11 6.99 20.95
C PRO A 120 -8.83 6.47 19.53
N TYR A 121 -8.95 7.36 18.54
CA TYR A 121 -8.88 7.07 17.12
C TYR A 121 -7.49 7.30 16.55
N LEU A 122 -6.62 8.13 17.12
CA LEU A 122 -5.27 8.34 16.58
C LEU A 122 -4.28 7.35 17.20
N ARG A 123 -3.87 6.36 16.41
CA ARG A 123 -2.96 5.31 16.86
C ARG A 123 -1.85 5.12 15.85
N VAL A 124 -0.61 5.10 16.33
CA VAL A 124 0.57 4.87 15.49
C VAL A 124 0.98 3.40 15.63
N TRP A 125 1.00 2.65 14.53
CA TRP A 125 1.29 1.22 14.57
C TRP A 125 2.38 0.82 13.55
N PRO A 126 3.49 0.19 13.99
CA PRO A 126 4.44 -0.47 13.09
C PRO A 126 3.90 -1.84 12.67
N LYS A 127 3.41 -1.99 11.43
CA LYS A 127 2.82 -3.26 10.97
C LYS A 127 3.36 -3.73 9.64
N GLN A 128 3.60 -5.03 9.55
CA GLN A 128 3.53 -5.75 8.29
C GLN A 128 2.09 -6.21 8.08
N PHE A 129 1.45 -5.80 6.99
CA PHE A 129 0.20 -6.44 6.61
C PHE A 129 0.48 -7.86 6.15
N ASN A 130 0.06 -8.83 6.96
CA ASN A 130 0.04 -10.22 6.56
C ASN A 130 -1.41 -10.64 6.28
N PHE A 131 -1.72 -10.91 5.01
CA PHE A 131 -3.06 -11.29 4.56
C PHE A 131 -3.31 -12.79 4.59
N HIS A 132 -2.32 -13.61 4.98
CA HIS A 132 -2.32 -15.05 4.71
C HIS A 132 -3.62 -15.74 5.13
N ASN A 133 -4.22 -15.36 6.28
CA ASN A 133 -5.38 -16.07 6.82
C ASN A 133 -6.60 -15.18 7.12
N LYS A 134 -6.51 -13.86 6.93
CA LYS A 134 -7.55 -12.93 7.43
C LYS A 134 -7.71 -11.67 6.56
N LEU A 135 -7.96 -11.87 5.25
CA LEU A 135 -8.15 -10.78 4.29
C LEU A 135 -9.17 -9.74 4.76
N TYR A 136 -10.32 -10.18 5.28
CA TYR A 136 -11.37 -9.28 5.75
C TYR A 136 -10.91 -8.39 6.92
N GLU A 137 -10.20 -8.95 7.91
CA GLU A 137 -9.66 -8.16 9.02
C GLU A 137 -8.59 -7.18 8.54
N ALA A 138 -7.73 -7.60 7.63
CA ALA A 138 -6.69 -6.73 7.06
C ALA A 138 -7.30 -5.60 6.21
N ALA A 139 -8.34 -5.87 5.43
CA ALA A 139 -9.07 -4.85 4.69
C ALA A 139 -9.81 -3.88 5.63
N ARG A 140 -10.44 -4.38 6.71
CA ARG A 140 -11.06 -3.52 7.73
C ARG A 140 -10.04 -2.62 8.42
N MET A 141 -8.87 -3.16 8.76
CA MET A 141 -7.76 -2.37 9.29
C MET A 141 -7.31 -1.32 8.29
N ALA A 142 -7.08 -1.69 7.03
CA ALA A 142 -6.66 -0.75 5.98
C ALA A 142 -7.67 0.39 5.78
N ARG A 143 -8.98 0.10 5.83
CA ARG A 143 -10.04 1.12 5.76
C ARG A 143 -10.01 2.11 6.93
N SER A 144 -9.48 1.72 8.08
CA SER A 144 -9.34 2.59 9.26
C SER A 144 -8.10 3.48 9.21
N ILE A 145 -7.23 3.31 8.21
CA ILE A 145 -5.99 4.08 8.09
C ILE A 145 -6.31 5.47 7.52
N ARG A 146 -5.85 6.50 8.22
CA ARG A 146 -5.82 7.88 7.70
C ARG A 146 -4.49 8.20 7.03
N LEU A 147 -3.39 7.68 7.54
CA LEU A 147 -2.06 7.91 6.99
C LEU A 147 -1.28 6.58 6.95
N LEU A 148 -0.87 6.15 5.76
CA LEU A 148 0.03 5.03 5.56
C LEU A 148 1.40 5.56 5.13
N ILE A 149 2.41 5.37 5.97
CA ILE A 149 3.80 5.71 5.68
C ILE A 149 4.56 4.43 5.36
N GLY A 150 5.28 4.37 4.25
CA GLY A 150 6.09 3.19 3.97
C GLY A 150 7.05 3.34 2.80
N VAL A 151 8.09 2.51 2.80
CA VAL A 151 9.07 2.46 1.71
C VAL A 151 8.43 1.85 0.46
N HIS A 152 8.77 2.42 -0.70
CA HIS A 152 8.33 1.95 -2.00
C HIS A 152 8.50 0.44 -2.13
N GLY A 153 7.39 -0.26 -2.39
CA GLY A 153 7.40 -1.69 -2.59
C GLY A 153 6.04 -2.34 -2.45
N ALA A 154 6.03 -3.67 -2.47
CA ALA A 154 4.80 -4.45 -2.48
C ALA A 154 3.90 -4.19 -1.25
N GLY A 155 4.44 -3.76 -0.11
CA GLY A 155 3.63 -3.45 1.06
C GLY A 155 2.69 -2.25 0.89
N LEU A 156 3.02 -1.30 0.01
CA LEU A 156 2.14 -0.18 -0.30
C LEU A 156 0.96 -0.57 -1.20
N SER A 157 0.94 -1.79 -1.75
CA SER A 157 -0.22 -2.24 -2.53
C SER A 157 -1.49 -2.36 -1.69
N ASN A 158 -1.37 -2.38 -0.36
CA ASN A 158 -2.50 -2.43 0.57
C ASN A 158 -3.33 -1.14 0.58
N THR A 159 -2.86 -0.09 -0.08
CA THR A 159 -3.58 1.16 -0.33
C THR A 159 -4.89 0.96 -1.07
N ILE A 160 -5.03 -0.12 -1.86
CA ILE A 160 -6.31 -0.46 -2.52
C ILE A 160 -7.46 -0.68 -1.52
N PHE A 161 -7.14 -1.03 -0.27
CA PHE A 161 -8.12 -1.26 0.79
C PHE A 161 -8.31 -0.04 1.69
N MET A 162 -7.57 1.05 1.47
CA MET A 162 -7.74 2.28 2.24
C MET A 162 -9.03 3.00 1.84
N ARG A 163 -9.56 3.83 2.74
CA ARG A 163 -10.72 4.66 2.44
C ARG A 163 -10.32 5.87 1.57
N PRO A 164 -11.21 6.36 0.70
CA PRO A 164 -11.03 7.64 0.04
C PRO A 164 -10.69 8.78 1.02
N GLY A 165 -9.84 9.70 0.58
CA GLY A 165 -9.33 10.82 1.38
C GLY A 165 -8.18 10.47 2.32
N ALA A 166 -7.84 9.19 2.50
CA ALA A 166 -6.67 8.81 3.26
C ALA A 166 -5.36 9.18 2.52
N ILE A 167 -4.27 9.29 3.28
CA ILE A 167 -2.95 9.74 2.80
C ILE A 167 -2.04 8.53 2.63
N LEU A 168 -1.49 8.38 1.43
CA LEU A 168 -0.37 7.50 1.13
C LEU A 168 0.91 8.33 1.12
N TYR A 169 1.77 8.10 2.11
CA TYR A 169 3.10 8.70 2.23
C TYR A 169 4.16 7.68 1.79
N GLU A 170 4.54 7.78 0.52
CA GLU A 170 5.51 6.90 -0.11
C GLU A 170 6.93 7.41 0.13
N ILE A 171 7.79 6.54 0.64
CA ILE A 171 9.21 6.83 0.85
C ILE A 171 9.99 6.13 -0.24
N ASN A 172 10.69 6.89 -1.06
CA ASN A 172 11.59 6.32 -2.05
C ASN A 172 13.00 6.17 -1.52
N SER A 173 13.59 5.01 -1.82
CA SER A 173 15.03 4.84 -1.78
C SER A 173 15.72 5.79 -2.77
N TYR A 174 17.00 6.03 -2.50
CA TYR A 174 17.84 6.92 -3.28
C TYR A 174 17.88 6.55 -4.78
N GLY A 175 17.77 7.56 -5.66
CA GLY A 175 17.77 7.39 -7.11
C GLY A 175 16.52 6.71 -7.71
N CYS A 176 15.50 6.38 -6.90
CA CYS A 176 14.37 5.55 -7.32
C CYS A 176 13.08 6.33 -7.68
N ARG A 177 13.15 7.66 -7.84
CA ARG A 177 11.98 8.52 -8.14
C ARG A 177 11.09 8.02 -9.27
N HIS A 178 11.69 7.49 -10.32
CA HIS A 178 10.98 6.99 -11.50
C HIS A 178 10.07 5.78 -11.21
N LEU A 179 10.23 5.10 -10.07
CA LEU A 179 9.40 3.96 -9.68
C LEU A 179 8.06 4.39 -9.04
N SER A 180 7.94 5.62 -8.53
CA SER A 180 6.72 6.10 -7.84
C SER A 180 5.52 6.38 -8.71
N PHE A 181 5.70 6.38 -10.04
CA PHE A 181 4.59 6.60 -10.97
C PHE A 181 3.39 5.67 -10.69
N ASN A 182 3.67 4.45 -10.24
CA ASN A 182 2.66 3.44 -9.95
C ASN A 182 1.75 3.80 -8.77
N PHE A 183 2.32 4.23 -7.64
CA PHE A 183 1.55 4.51 -6.43
C PHE A 183 0.84 5.86 -6.48
N ARG A 184 1.42 6.86 -7.14
CA ARG A 184 0.70 8.10 -7.47
C ARG A 184 -0.58 7.81 -8.24
N ARG A 185 -0.48 6.97 -9.29
CA ARG A 185 -1.63 6.63 -10.11
C ARG A 185 -2.68 5.84 -9.33
N TRP A 186 -2.25 4.96 -8.42
CA TRP A 186 -3.16 4.23 -7.54
C TRP A 186 -3.88 5.18 -6.58
N ALA A 187 -3.17 6.13 -5.99
CA ALA A 187 -3.81 7.15 -5.15
C ALA A 187 -4.88 7.93 -5.92
N GLU A 188 -4.62 8.34 -7.16
CA GLU A 188 -5.64 8.98 -8.01
C GLU A 188 -6.86 8.09 -8.26
N VAL A 189 -6.64 6.79 -8.52
CA VAL A 189 -7.70 5.81 -8.78
C VAL A 189 -8.58 5.56 -7.54
N PHE A 190 -7.95 5.42 -6.37
CA PHE A 190 -8.63 5.12 -5.11
C PHE A 190 -9.02 6.37 -4.32
N ASN A 191 -8.90 7.56 -4.95
CA ASN A 191 -9.18 8.86 -4.34
C ASN A 191 -8.43 9.08 -3.02
N LEU A 192 -7.15 8.69 -2.99
CA LEU A 192 -6.23 8.94 -1.89
C LEU A 192 -5.42 10.22 -2.15
N GLN A 193 -4.93 10.84 -1.09
CA GLN A 193 -3.89 11.84 -1.18
C GLN A 193 -2.53 11.13 -1.27
N HIS A 194 -1.62 11.62 -2.10
CA HIS A 194 -0.28 11.03 -2.27
C HIS A 194 0.78 12.06 -1.93
N ALA A 195 1.62 11.71 -0.96
CA ALA A 195 2.84 12.42 -0.64
C ALA A 195 4.04 11.51 -0.98
N LEU A 196 5.07 12.10 -1.56
CA LEU A 196 6.28 11.39 -1.97
C LEU A 196 7.49 12.02 -1.30
N TRP A 197 8.11 11.26 -0.42
CA TRP A 197 9.38 11.63 0.18
C TRP A 197 10.53 10.99 -0.60
N ILE A 198 11.53 11.80 -0.94
CA ILE A 198 12.72 11.39 -1.68
C ILE A 198 13.93 11.85 -0.87
N LEU A 199 14.87 10.93 -0.65
CA LEU A 199 16.17 11.30 -0.09
C LEU A 199 16.88 12.22 -1.10
N SER A 200 17.03 13.51 -0.77
CA SER A 200 17.98 14.38 -1.46
C SER A 200 19.38 13.92 -1.09
N GLN A 201 20.23 13.65 -2.08
CA GLN A 201 21.66 13.59 -1.79
C GLN A 201 22.11 14.98 -1.30
N ASP A 202 23.10 15.02 -0.42
CA ASP A 202 23.87 16.24 -0.17
C ASP A 202 24.27 16.85 -1.54
N ASP A 203 24.24 18.17 -1.67
CA ASP A 203 24.26 18.98 -2.91
C ASP A 203 25.46 18.80 -3.88
N ASP A 204 26.01 17.59 -4.07
CA ASP A 204 27.12 17.34 -5.00
C ASP A 204 26.71 17.44 -6.49
N GLY A 205 25.40 17.58 -6.75
CA GLY A 205 24.86 17.86 -8.07
C GLY A 205 25.02 16.69 -9.06
N SER A 206 25.39 15.49 -8.62
CA SER A 206 25.42 14.34 -9.53
C SER A 206 23.99 13.92 -9.86
N THR A 207 23.65 13.96 -11.15
CA THR A 207 22.36 13.52 -11.66
C THR A 207 22.32 11.99 -11.66
N ASP A 208 22.04 11.44 -10.48
CA ASP A 208 22.16 10.01 -10.25
C ASP A 208 21.00 9.23 -10.86
N ASN A 209 21.29 8.63 -12.02
CA ASN A 209 20.39 7.72 -12.72
C ASN A 209 20.32 6.30 -12.10
N ILE A 210 21.09 6.03 -11.04
CA ILE A 210 21.20 4.69 -10.46
C ILE A 210 20.31 4.57 -9.20
N CYS A 211 19.18 3.88 -9.35
CA CYS A 211 18.30 3.55 -8.24
C CYS A 211 18.93 2.49 -7.31
N ASN A 212 19.30 2.90 -6.11
CA ASN A 212 19.80 1.99 -5.07
C ASN A 212 18.64 1.40 -4.27
N ARG A 213 18.09 0.30 -4.78
CA ARG A 213 16.96 -0.43 -4.17
C ARG A 213 17.26 -1.10 -2.84
N GLU A 214 18.54 -1.21 -2.47
CA GLU A 214 18.98 -1.88 -1.25
C GLU A 214 19.35 -0.90 -0.15
N SER A 215 19.35 0.41 -0.44
CA SER A 215 19.59 1.43 0.58
C SER A 215 18.54 1.35 1.68
N SER A 216 19.02 1.29 2.92
CA SER A 216 18.21 1.59 4.10
C SER A 216 17.83 3.06 4.10
N THR A 217 16.64 3.37 4.61
CA THR A 217 16.17 4.77 4.69
C THR A 217 15.93 5.15 6.14
N ARG A 218 16.37 6.35 6.50
CA ARG A 218 16.06 7.00 7.77
C ARG A 218 15.16 8.20 7.46
N LEU A 219 14.00 8.28 8.10
CA LEU A 219 13.07 9.38 7.91
C LEU A 219 13.00 10.23 9.18
N ASN A 220 13.21 11.54 9.08
CA ASN A 220 13.06 12.40 10.23
C ASN A 220 11.57 12.70 10.45
N VAL A 221 11.12 12.64 11.70
CA VAL A 221 9.74 13.00 12.09
C VAL A 221 9.42 14.43 11.66
N ASN A 222 10.41 15.33 11.76
CA ASN A 222 10.26 16.73 11.37
C ASN A 222 9.96 16.90 9.88
N ASP A 223 10.44 15.99 9.02
CA ASP A 223 10.17 16.03 7.59
C ASP A 223 8.69 15.74 7.32
N ILE A 224 8.04 14.93 8.16
CA ILE A 224 6.61 14.61 8.04
C ILE A 224 5.75 15.71 8.68
N VAL A 225 6.12 16.14 9.89
CA VAL A 225 5.30 17.05 10.70
C VAL A 225 5.35 18.48 10.16
N ASN A 226 6.52 18.91 9.68
CA ASN A 226 6.71 20.28 9.19
C ASN A 226 6.62 20.38 7.67
N GLU A 227 6.21 19.31 6.98
CA GLU A 227 5.96 19.39 5.54
C GLU A 227 4.87 20.44 5.31
N LYS A 228 5.28 21.59 4.78
CA LYS A 228 4.36 22.64 4.34
C LYS A 228 3.66 22.11 3.10
N VAL A 229 2.52 21.46 3.31
CA VAL A 229 1.57 21.10 2.24
C VAL A 229 1.06 22.37 1.56
#